data_AF-A0A445CDX5-F1
#
_entry.id   AF-A0A445CDX5-F1
#
_cell.length_a   1.000
_cell.length_b   1.000
_cell.length_c   1.000
_cell.angle_alpha   90.00
_cell.angle_beta   90.00
_cell.angle_gamma   90.00
#
_symmetry.space_group_name_H-M   'P 1'
#
loop_
_entity.id
_entity.type
_entity.pdbx_description
1 polymer ?
#
loop_
_entity_poly.entity_id
_entity_poly.type
_entity_poly.pdbx_seq_one_letter_code
_entity_poly.pdbx_strand_id
1 'polypeptide(L)'
;MDSELIQVADRDLRKILINPNANNPTVLGVKLWPKAIPQFLIGHVKLLNVAKAALKDTGFAGMFLGENYMSGVALGACVEGAYELATKVNDVASNGSTLCRQRGTRWPERRRSVS
;
A
#
# COMPACT_ATOMS: atom_id res chain seq x y z
N MET A 1 -0.76 -9.00 -26.45
CA MET A 1 -0.24 -8.94 -25.07
C MET A 1 -0.85 -10.05 -24.22
N ASP A 2 -2.14 -10.03 -23.91
CA ASP A 2 -2.74 -11.11 -23.09
C ASP A 2 -2.65 -12.50 -23.75
N SER A 3 -2.78 -12.57 -25.08
CA SER A 3 -2.63 -13.81 -25.83
C SER A 3 -1.27 -14.49 -25.65
N GLU A 4 -0.18 -13.72 -25.54
CA GLU A 4 1.17 -14.28 -25.32
C GLU A 4 1.31 -14.84 -23.89
N LEU A 5 0.76 -14.13 -22.89
CA LEU A 5 0.74 -14.60 -21.50
C LEU A 5 -0.04 -15.91 -21.38
N ILE A 6 -1.19 -16.02 -22.06
CA ILE A 6 -2.01 -17.23 -22.10
C ILE A 6 -1.23 -18.38 -22.76
N GLN A 7 -0.59 -18.13 -23.91
CA GLN A 7 0.17 -19.16 -24.62
C GLN A 7 1.36 -19.66 -23.80
N VAL A 8 2.09 -18.78 -23.13
CA VAL A 8 3.21 -19.16 -22.26
C VAL A 8 2.73 -19.98 -21.06
N ALA A 9 1.67 -19.52 -20.40
CA ALA A 9 1.08 -20.24 -19.27
C ALA A 9 0.58 -21.64 -19.68
N ASP A 10 -0.19 -21.76 -20.77
CA ASP A 10 -0.69 -23.05 -21.27
C ASP A 10 0.45 -24.00 -21.66
N ARG A 11 1.45 -23.49 -22.41
CA ARG A 11 2.63 -24.26 -22.81
C ARG A 11 3.37 -24.84 -21.60
N ASP A 12 3.60 -24.04 -20.57
CA ASP A 12 4.39 -24.46 -19.41
C ASP A 12 3.56 -25.38 -18.49
N LEU A 13 2.25 -25.14 -18.36
CA LEU A 13 1.34 -26.05 -17.63
C LEU A 13 1.25 -27.44 -18.30
N ARG A 14 1.24 -27.54 -19.64
CA ARG A 14 1.26 -28.83 -20.37
C ARG A 14 2.53 -29.64 -20.18
N LYS A 15 3.65 -28.98 -19.85
CA LYS A 15 4.91 -29.68 -19.56
C LYS A 15 4.93 -30.32 -18.17
N ILE A 16 4.15 -29.78 -17.23
CA ILE A 16 4.26 -30.12 -15.80
C ILE A 16 3.02 -30.88 -15.31
N LEU A 17 1.82 -30.41 -15.65
CA LEU A 17 0.57 -30.83 -15.02
C LEU A 17 -0.53 -31.27 -16.00
N ILE A 18 -0.64 -30.62 -17.16
CA ILE A 18 -1.75 -30.85 -18.11
C ILE A 18 -1.33 -31.85 -19.18
N ASN A 19 -2.24 -32.74 -19.59
CA ASN A 19 -2.01 -33.61 -20.74
C ASN A 19 -1.64 -32.77 -21.98
N PRO A 20 -0.50 -33.05 -22.66
CA PRO A 20 -0.08 -32.32 -23.86
C PRO A 20 -1.17 -32.24 -24.94
N ASN A 21 -2.00 -33.27 -25.05
CA ASN A 21 -3.06 -33.40 -26.05
C ASN A 21 -4.43 -32.89 -25.58
N ALA A 22 -4.52 -32.23 -24.42
CA ALA A 22 -5.78 -31.64 -23.97
C ALA A 22 -6.26 -30.55 -24.93
N ASN A 23 -7.56 -30.30 -24.98
CA ASN A 23 -8.12 -29.17 -25.72
C ASN A 23 -7.56 -27.82 -25.23
N ASN A 24 -7.75 -26.77 -26.02
CA ASN A 24 -7.34 -25.42 -25.62
C ASN A 24 -8.12 -24.95 -24.36
N PRO A 25 -7.48 -24.17 -23.48
CA PRO A 25 -8.11 -23.71 -22.25
C PRO A 25 -9.19 -22.66 -22.54
N THR A 26 -10.29 -22.71 -21.78
CA THR A 26 -11.24 -21.60 -21.73
C THR A 26 -10.69 -20.51 -20.81
N VAL A 27 -10.40 -19.33 -21.37
CA VAL A 27 -9.80 -18.21 -20.63
C VAL A 27 -10.87 -17.49 -19.82
N LEU A 28 -10.78 -17.56 -18.49
CA LEU A 28 -11.72 -16.89 -17.57
C LEU A 28 -11.30 -15.46 -17.22
N GLY A 29 -10.00 -15.18 -17.19
CA GLY A 29 -9.48 -13.85 -16.88
C GLY A 29 -7.96 -13.80 -16.87
N VAL A 30 -7.41 -12.69 -17.34
CA VAL A 30 -5.97 -12.40 -17.31
C VAL A 30 -5.79 -11.01 -16.71
N LYS A 31 -4.88 -10.90 -15.74
CA LYS A 31 -4.55 -9.63 -15.13
C LYS A 31 -3.05 -9.53 -14.91
N LEU A 32 -2.43 -8.55 -15.55
CA LEU A 32 -1.04 -8.19 -15.29
C LEU A 32 -0.98 -7.05 -14.27
N TRP A 33 -0.11 -7.19 -13.28
CA TRP A 33 0.21 -6.16 -12.30
C TRP A 33 1.69 -5.79 -12.41
N PRO A 34 2.06 -4.79 -13.24
CA PRO A 34 3.47 -4.49 -13.53
C PRO A 34 4.32 -4.16 -12.29
N LYS A 35 3.68 -3.67 -11.22
CA LYS A 35 4.33 -3.31 -9.94
C LYS A 35 3.53 -3.85 -8.75
N ALA A 36 3.20 -5.15 -8.75
CA ALA A 36 2.42 -5.77 -7.68
C ALA A 36 3.19 -5.93 -6.36
N ILE A 37 4.43 -6.41 -6.44
CA ILE A 37 5.17 -6.86 -5.25
C ILE A 37 6.38 -5.94 -5.02
N PRO A 38 6.39 -5.17 -3.92
CA PRO A 38 7.55 -4.38 -3.54
C PRO A 38 8.82 -5.22 -3.45
N GLN A 39 9.92 -4.71 -4.00
CA GLN A 39 11.24 -5.35 -3.94
C GLN A 39 12.11 -4.62 -2.91
N PHE A 40 12.48 -5.30 -1.84
CA PHE A 40 13.29 -4.74 -0.76
C PHE A 40 14.78 -4.86 -1.10
N LEU A 41 15.28 -3.88 -1.84
CA LEU A 41 16.68 -3.83 -2.23
C LEU A 41 17.58 -3.49 -1.01
N ILE A 42 18.89 -3.69 -1.18
CA ILE A 42 19.88 -3.33 -0.16
C ILE A 42 19.70 -1.85 0.22
N GLY A 43 19.60 -1.59 1.53
CA GLY A 43 19.39 -0.24 2.07
C GLY A 43 17.91 0.15 2.25
N HIS A 44 16.95 -0.73 1.92
CA HIS A 44 15.51 -0.48 2.10
C HIS A 44 15.16 -0.01 3.52
N VAL A 45 15.62 -0.71 4.55
CA VAL A 45 15.38 -0.34 5.96
C VAL A 45 15.92 1.05 6.29
N LYS A 46 17.11 1.40 5.75
CA LYS A 46 17.70 2.73 5.94
C LYS A 46 16.81 3.80 5.30
N LEU A 47 16.32 3.55 4.08
CA LEU A 47 15.42 4.47 3.38
C LEU A 47 14.10 4.68 4.16
N LEU A 48 13.51 3.61 4.69
CA LEU A 48 12.31 3.70 5.53
C LEU A 48 12.54 4.54 6.78
N ASN A 49 13.69 4.38 7.43
CA ASN A 49 14.03 5.17 8.63
C ASN A 49 14.21 6.65 8.30
N VAL A 50 14.87 6.97 7.18
CA VAL A 50 14.99 8.36 6.69
C VAL A 50 13.61 8.96 6.39
N ALA A 51 12.73 8.22 5.72
CA ALA A 51 11.38 8.68 5.41
C ALA A 51 10.56 8.95 6.68
N LYS A 52 10.60 8.04 7.65
CA LYS A 52 9.93 8.21 8.96
C LYS A 52 10.46 9.43 9.72
N ALA A 53 11.79 9.62 9.75
CA ALA A 53 12.40 10.78 10.39
C ALA A 53 11.97 12.08 9.69
N ALA A 54 12.00 12.11 8.36
CA ALA A 54 11.55 13.26 7.59
C ALA A 54 10.09 13.63 7.91
N LEU A 55 9.18 12.66 8.05
CA LEU A 55 7.79 12.94 8.43
C LEU A 55 7.64 13.56 9.83
N LYS A 56 8.53 13.21 10.75
CA LYS A 56 8.54 13.77 12.11
C LYS A 56 9.11 15.18 12.13
N ASP A 57 10.18 15.41 11.37
CA ASP A 57 10.98 16.64 11.42
C ASP A 57 10.43 17.73 10.48
N THR A 58 9.64 17.33 9.49
CA THR A 58 8.88 18.25 8.63
C THR A 58 7.43 18.31 9.12
N GLY A 59 6.70 19.40 8.83
CA GLY A 59 5.38 19.71 9.42
C GLY A 59 4.22 18.75 9.13
N PHE A 60 4.48 17.47 8.86
CA PHE A 60 3.54 16.38 8.65
C PHE A 60 3.24 15.59 9.93
N ALA A 61 3.27 16.25 11.09
CA ALA A 61 2.84 15.64 12.36
C ALA A 61 1.44 15.03 12.22
N GLY A 62 1.31 13.73 12.55
CA GLY A 62 0.07 12.97 12.39
C GLY A 62 -0.06 12.20 11.05
N MET A 63 0.91 12.32 10.13
CA MET A 63 1.01 11.46 8.95
C MET A 63 1.87 10.22 9.24
N PHE A 64 1.43 9.06 8.74
CA PHE A 64 2.10 7.78 8.96
C PHE A 64 2.30 7.03 7.64
N LEU A 65 3.41 6.30 7.54
CA LEU A 65 3.69 5.37 6.43
C LEU A 65 3.19 3.97 6.83
N GLY A 66 2.56 3.26 5.90
CA GLY A 66 2.00 1.93 6.15
C GLY A 66 2.12 0.97 4.97
N GLU A 67 2.50 -0.25 5.33
CA GLU A 67 2.23 -1.57 4.75
C GLU A 67 2.49 -1.90 3.27
N ASN A 68 2.66 -3.20 3.05
CA ASN A 68 3.25 -3.94 1.92
C ASN A 68 4.72 -3.61 1.62
N TYR A 69 5.14 -2.35 1.73
CA TYR A 69 6.53 -1.95 1.52
C TYR A 69 7.31 -1.78 2.82
N MET A 70 6.66 -1.93 3.97
CA MET A 70 7.23 -1.58 5.27
C MET A 70 7.49 -2.82 6.14
N SER A 71 6.43 -3.58 6.45
CA SER A 71 6.46 -4.67 7.44
C SER A 71 6.58 -6.06 6.78
N GLY A 72 6.33 -6.15 5.47
CA GLY A 72 6.42 -7.38 4.70
C GLY A 72 5.43 -7.39 3.54
N VAL A 73 5.70 -8.22 2.53
CA VAL A 73 4.81 -8.35 1.36
C VAL A 73 3.63 -9.29 1.61
N ALA A 74 3.71 -10.12 2.65
CA ALA A 74 2.66 -11.06 3.01
C ALA A 74 1.45 -10.34 3.63
N LEU A 75 0.26 -10.87 3.38
CA LEU A 75 -0.98 -10.31 3.93
C LEU A 75 -0.96 -10.29 5.47
N GLY A 76 -0.46 -11.34 6.12
CA GLY A 76 -0.37 -11.40 7.59
C GLY A 76 0.44 -10.23 8.16
N ALA A 77 1.63 -9.98 7.61
CA ALA A 77 2.46 -8.85 8.00
C ALA A 77 1.77 -7.50 7.74
N CYS A 78 1.04 -7.38 6.61
CA CYS A 78 0.24 -6.20 6.31
C CYS A 78 -0.84 -5.94 7.36
N VAL A 79 -1.53 -6.99 7.81
CA VAL A 79 -2.58 -6.87 8.82
C VAL A 79 -2.00 -6.53 10.18
N GLU A 80 -0.95 -7.24 10.61
CA GLU A 80 -0.27 -7.01 11.89
C GLU A 80 0.23 -5.56 12.00
N GLY A 81 0.97 -5.09 11.01
CA GLY A 81 1.49 -3.73 11.03
C GLY A 81 0.42 -2.66 10.81
N ALA A 82 -0.70 -2.97 10.14
CA ALA A 82 -1.86 -2.08 10.11
C ALA A 82 -2.49 -1.88 11.49
N TYR A 83 -2.60 -2.95 12.31
CA TYR A 83 -3.08 -2.84 13.68
C TYR A 83 -2.14 -1.99 14.54
N GLU A 84 -0.82 -2.22 14.44
CA GLU A 84 0.15 -1.39 15.15
C GLU A 84 0.08 0.08 14.74
N LEU A 85 -0.13 0.36 13.45
CA LEU A 85 -0.28 1.70 12.93
C LEU A 85 -1.58 2.36 13.41
N ALA A 86 -2.67 1.62 13.45
CA ALA A 86 -3.96 2.09 13.95
C ALA A 86 -3.87 2.49 15.43
N THR A 87 -3.15 1.73 16.27
CA THR A 87 -2.87 2.11 17.66
C THR A 87 -2.13 3.45 17.73
N LYS A 88 -1.06 3.64 16.94
CA LYS A 88 -0.30 4.90 16.89
C LYS A 88 -1.16 6.09 16.44
N VAL A 89 -2.02 5.87 15.45
CA VAL A 89 -2.98 6.88 14.97
C VAL A 89 -3.98 7.21 16.08
N ASN A 90 -4.52 6.21 16.76
CA ASN A 90 -5.46 6.41 17.86
C ASN A 90 -4.83 7.18 19.03
N ASP A 91 -3.58 6.88 19.38
CA ASP A 91 -2.85 7.59 20.42
C ASP A 91 -2.65 9.05 20.05
N VAL A 92 -2.26 9.34 18.80
CA VAL A 92 -2.13 10.72 18.33
C VAL A 92 -3.49 11.41 18.24
N ALA A 93 -4.56 10.73 17.85
CA ALA A 93 -5.90 11.32 17.77
C ALA A 93 -6.48 11.62 19.17
N SER A 94 -6.28 10.70 20.12
CA SER A 94 -6.76 10.81 21.50
C SER A 94 -5.97 11.84 22.30
N ASN A 95 -4.64 11.88 22.13
CA ASN A 95 -3.77 12.87 22.77
C ASN A 95 -3.69 14.20 21.99
N GLY A 96 -4.22 14.24 20.76
CA GLY A 96 -4.02 15.31 19.78
C GLY A 96 -5.13 16.36 19.68
N SER A 97 -6.02 16.46 20.67
CA SER A 97 -6.91 17.64 20.79
C SER A 97 -6.13 18.98 20.85
N THR A 98 -4.80 18.93 21.01
CA THR A 98 -3.89 20.09 21.04
C THR A 98 -3.11 20.35 19.73
N LEU A 99 -2.88 19.38 18.85
CA LEU A 99 -2.06 19.56 17.64
C LEU A 99 -2.80 20.32 16.52
N CYS A 100 -4.12 20.17 16.43
CA CYS A 100 -4.95 20.97 15.52
C CYS A 100 -5.16 22.41 16.04
N ARG A 101 -5.02 22.67 17.35
CA ARG A 101 -5.15 24.02 17.93
C ARG A 101 -3.94 24.92 17.72
N GLN A 102 -2.76 24.35 17.46
CA GLN A 102 -1.53 25.14 17.34
C GLN A 102 -1.30 25.74 15.94
N ARG A 103 -2.18 25.48 14.97
CA ARG A 103 -2.33 26.32 13.76
C ARG A 103 -3.43 27.36 13.98
N GLY A 104 -3.22 28.28 14.92
CA GLY A 104 -4.07 29.47 15.05
C GLY A 104 -3.89 30.38 13.83
N THR A 105 -4.99 30.74 13.15
CA THR A 105 -5.26 31.89 12.26
C THR A 105 -6.07 31.51 11.02
N ARG A 106 -7.34 31.97 11.00
CA ARG A 106 -8.17 32.31 9.83
C ARG A 106 -8.35 31.25 8.74
N TRP A 107 -9.28 30.33 8.95
CA TRP A 107 -10.13 29.86 7.86
C TRP A 107 -11.15 30.97 7.57
N PRO A 108 -11.25 31.54 6.35
CA PRO A 108 -12.25 32.57 6.09
C PRO A 108 -13.62 31.90 6.15
N GLU A 109 -14.37 32.30 7.16
CA GLU A 109 -15.77 31.97 7.39
C GLU A 109 -16.57 32.35 6.15
N ARG A 110 -16.81 31.37 5.26
CA ARG A 110 -17.84 31.53 4.22
C ARG A 110 -19.17 31.62 4.96
N ARG A 111 -19.64 32.85 5.17
CA ARG A 111 -21.03 33.13 5.52
C ARG A 111 -21.90 32.34 4.55
N ARG A 112 -22.67 31.39 5.08
CA ARG A 112 -23.86 30.91 4.38
C ARG A 112 -24.84 32.08 4.42
N SER A 113 -24.86 32.88 3.36
CA SER A 113 -26.05 33.66 3.03
C SER A 113 -27.12 32.65 2.64
N VAL A 114 -28.05 32.41 3.56
CA VAL A 114 -29.34 31.81 3.23
C VAL A 114 -30.10 32.90 2.46
N SER A 115 -30.40 32.61 1.21
CA SER A 115 -31.37 33.35 0.40
C SER A 115 -32.73 32.70 0.54
#